data_AF-A0A327WN48-F1
#
_entry.id   AF-A0A327WN48-F1
#
_cell.length_a   1.000
_cell.length_b   1.000
_cell.length_c   1.000
_cell.angle_alpha   90.00
_cell.angle_beta   90.00
_cell.angle_gamma   90.00
#
_symmetry.space_group_name_H-M   'P 1'
#
loop_
_entity.id
_entity.type
_entity.pdbx_description
1 polymer ?
#
loop_
_entity_poly.entity_id
_entity_poly.type
_entity_poly.pdbx_seq_one_letter_code
_entity_poly.pdbx_strand_id
1 'polypeptide(L)'
;MNFFESPFKGKGLSEQITNPNIVVGRYSYYSGYYHGHSFDDYARYLLPDRDDVDKLIIGSFCSIGSGAAFIMAGNQGHRYDWVSSFPFFYMDGEPAFAKSVDAFEKAGDTVIGSDVWIGRWSK
;
A
#
# COMPACT_ATOMS: atom_id res chain seq x y z
N MET A 1 -5.49 3.53 19.82
CA MET A 1 -4.32 4.05 20.57
C MET A 1 -3.29 4.47 19.54
N ASN A 2 -2.52 5.55 19.76
CA ASN A 2 -1.55 6.04 18.77
C ASN A 2 -0.29 5.15 18.77
N PHE A 3 0.14 4.67 17.60
CA PHE A 3 1.37 3.89 17.44
C PHE A 3 2.64 4.71 17.72
N PHE A 4 2.56 6.04 17.64
CA PHE A 4 3.67 6.96 17.89
C PHE A 4 3.46 7.73 19.20
N GLU A 5 4.54 7.88 19.96
CA GLU A 5 4.53 8.59 21.25
C GLU A 5 4.42 10.12 21.09
N SER A 6 4.95 10.66 19.99
CA SER A 6 5.14 12.11 19.81
C SER A 6 5.17 12.48 18.33
N PRO A 7 4.68 13.68 17.93
CA PRO A 7 4.79 14.18 16.56
C PRO A 7 6.23 14.37 16.07
N PHE A 8 7.20 14.39 16.98
CA PHE A 8 8.61 14.61 16.67
C PHE A 8 9.45 13.31 16.70
N LYS A 9 8.81 12.16 16.94
CA LYS A 9 9.48 10.85 16.99
C LYS A 9 8.90 9.92 15.92
N GLY A 10 9.64 9.76 14.82
CA GLY A 10 9.38 8.71 13.84
C GLY A 10 9.85 7.34 14.32
N LYS A 11 9.50 6.30 13.57
CA LYS A 11 9.98 4.92 13.79
C LYS A 11 10.63 4.39 12.52
N GLY A 12 11.69 3.59 12.67
CA GLY A 12 12.32 2.93 11.54
C GLY A 12 11.32 2.02 10.82
N LEU A 13 11.37 1.96 9.49
CA LEU A 13 10.49 1.04 8.75
C LEU A 13 10.79 -0.41 9.14
N SER A 14 12.06 -0.80 9.21
CA SER A 14 12.50 -2.14 9.59
C SER A 14 12.04 -2.62 10.98
N GLU A 15 11.52 -1.73 11.83
CA GLU A 15 11.06 -2.03 13.19
C GLU A 15 9.53 -2.21 13.27
N GLN A 16 8.78 -1.84 12.22
CA GLN A 16 7.32 -1.78 12.27
C GLN A 16 6.62 -2.51 11.11
N ILE A 17 7.35 -2.86 10.04
CA ILE A 17 6.79 -3.62 8.93
C ILE A 17 6.52 -5.06 9.36
N THR A 18 5.30 -5.54 9.09
CA THR A 18 4.92 -6.95 9.25
C THR A 18 4.46 -7.59 7.95
N ASN A 19 4.03 -6.79 6.97
CA ASN A 19 3.64 -7.29 5.65
C ASN A 19 4.86 -7.73 4.81
N PRO A 20 4.98 -9.01 4.40
CA PRO A 20 6.16 -9.52 3.69
C PRO A 20 6.32 -8.97 2.27
N ASN A 21 5.28 -8.33 1.70
CA ASN A 21 5.35 -7.68 0.39
C ASN A 21 5.83 -6.23 0.46
N ILE A 22 6.18 -5.72 1.66
CA ILE A 22 6.86 -4.44 1.84
C ILE A 22 8.33 -4.70 2.13
N VAL A 23 9.21 -4.31 1.20
CA VAL A 23 10.66 -4.47 1.32
C VAL A 23 11.27 -3.11 1.60
N VAL A 24 12.04 -2.99 2.69
CA VAL A 24 12.57 -1.70 3.16
C VAL A 24 14.08 -1.71 3.35
N GLY A 25 14.73 -0.64 2.91
CA GLY A 25 16.14 -0.37 3.16
C GLY A 25 16.40 0.14 4.57
N ARG A 26 17.69 0.18 4.94
CA ARG A 26 18.14 0.65 6.25
C ARG A 26 17.90 2.15 6.45
N TYR A 27 17.68 2.55 7.70
CA TYR A 27 17.52 3.94 8.15
C TYR A 27 16.32 4.71 7.59
N SER A 28 15.55 4.12 6.67
CA SER A 28 14.28 4.70 6.23
C SER A 28 13.27 4.70 7.37
N TYR A 29 12.53 5.78 7.54
CA TYR A 29 11.61 5.94 8.66
C TYR A 29 10.27 6.55 8.23
N TYR A 30 9.26 6.32 9.06
CA TYR A 30 7.94 6.93 8.95
C TYR A 30 7.61 7.71 10.22
N SER A 31 7.13 8.95 10.05
CA SER A 31 6.64 9.79 11.15
C SER A 31 5.12 9.93 11.08
N GLY A 32 4.41 9.00 11.72
CA GLY A 32 2.96 8.80 11.54
C GLY A 32 2.05 9.37 12.63
N TYR A 33 2.56 10.13 13.59
CA TYR A 33 1.80 10.54 14.80
C TYR A 33 0.41 11.11 14.53
N TYR A 34 0.25 11.96 13.52
CA TYR A 34 -1.04 12.60 13.25
C TYR A 34 -2.10 11.69 12.63
N HIS A 35 -1.74 10.45 12.30
CA HIS A 35 -2.68 9.46 11.80
C HIS A 35 -2.70 8.17 12.61
N GLY A 36 -1.78 7.98 13.56
CA GLY A 36 -1.90 6.97 14.61
C GLY A 36 -1.59 5.53 14.22
N HIS A 37 -1.61 5.18 12.94
CA HIS A 37 -1.37 3.84 12.40
C HIS A 37 0.10 3.59 12.07
N SER A 38 0.58 2.34 12.19
CA SER A 38 1.92 1.94 11.71
C SER A 38 1.99 2.01 10.18
N PHE A 39 3.20 1.85 9.62
CA PHE A 39 3.41 1.99 8.18
C PHE A 39 2.64 0.98 7.31
N ASP A 40 2.37 -0.24 7.80
CA ASP A 40 1.69 -1.29 7.01
C ASP A 40 0.33 -0.83 6.47
N ASP A 41 -0.43 -0.05 7.26
CA ASP A 41 -1.76 0.47 6.88
C ASP A 41 -1.69 1.48 5.70
N TYR A 42 -0.49 1.96 5.36
CA TYR A 42 -0.25 2.89 4.26
C TYR A 42 0.12 2.21 2.95
N ALA A 43 0.47 0.93 2.96
CA ALA A 43 0.50 0.10 1.76
C ALA A 43 -0.92 -0.44 1.48
N ARG A 44 -1.78 0.43 0.95
CA ARG A 44 -3.21 0.17 0.87
C ARG A 44 -3.50 -0.97 -0.11
N TYR A 45 -4.33 -1.92 0.32
CA TYR A 45 -4.74 -3.10 -0.45
C TYR A 45 -3.60 -4.09 -0.76
N LEU A 46 -2.48 -4.01 -0.03
CA LEU A 46 -1.39 -4.97 -0.20
C LEU A 46 -1.65 -6.24 0.60
N LEU A 47 -2.01 -7.32 -0.09
CA LEU A 47 -2.28 -8.62 0.53
C LEU A 47 -0.98 -9.20 1.14
N PRO A 48 -0.94 -9.49 2.45
CA PRO A 48 0.27 -10.01 3.12
C PRO A 48 0.47 -11.53 2.93
N ASP A 49 -0.57 -12.24 2.47
CA ASP A 49 -0.64 -13.70 2.40
C ASP A 49 -0.47 -14.26 0.97
N ARG A 50 -0.15 -13.39 0.00
CA ARG A 50 0.08 -13.75 -1.41
C ARG A 50 1.47 -13.33 -1.87
N ASP A 51 2.15 -14.16 -2.63
CA ASP A 51 3.46 -13.86 -3.23
C ASP A 51 3.38 -13.40 -4.69
N ASP A 52 2.22 -13.59 -5.31
CA ASP A 52 1.88 -13.27 -6.69
C ASP A 52 1.21 -11.89 -6.84
N VAL A 53 1.47 -10.94 -5.94
CA VAL A 53 1.00 -9.54 -6.03
C VAL A 53 2.17 -8.57 -6.24
N ASP A 54 1.84 -7.36 -6.67
CA ASP A 54 2.79 -6.24 -6.74
C ASP A 54 3.35 -5.92 -5.35
N LYS A 55 4.63 -5.57 -5.27
CA LYS A 55 5.32 -5.26 -4.00
C LYS A 55 5.56 -3.76 -3.84
N LEU A 56 5.69 -3.33 -2.60
CA LEU A 56 6.16 -1.99 -2.25
C LEU A 56 7.63 -2.09 -1.83
N ILE A 57 8.53 -1.50 -2.62
CA ILE A 57 9.97 -1.55 -2.40
C ILE A 57 10.45 -0.13 -2.08
N ILE A 58 11.05 0.05 -0.90
CA ILE A 58 11.55 1.34 -0.43
C ILE A 58 13.04 1.22 -0.17
N GLY A 59 13.81 2.13 -0.78
CA GLY A 59 15.25 2.23 -0.60
C GLY A 59 15.68 2.61 0.82
N SER A 60 16.97 2.91 0.98
CA SER A 60 17.55 3.30 2.27
C SER A 60 17.50 4.82 2.46
N PHE A 61 17.55 5.28 3.72
CA PHE A 61 17.62 6.71 4.09
C PHE A 61 16.39 7.55 3.65
N CYS A 62 15.23 6.93 3.43
CA CYS A 62 14.01 7.66 3.06
C CYS A 62 13.33 8.30 4.28
N SER A 63 12.75 9.48 4.05
CA SER A 63 11.98 10.22 5.05
C SER A 63 10.51 10.27 4.63
N ILE A 64 9.62 9.59 5.36
CA ILE A 64 8.21 9.49 4.99
C ILE A 64 7.32 10.22 5.99
N GLY A 65 6.61 11.23 5.51
CA GLY A 65 5.70 12.06 6.30
C GLY A 65 4.36 11.37 6.61
N SER A 66 3.75 11.78 7.72
CA SER A 66 2.48 11.24 8.24
C SER A 66 1.39 11.15 7.16
N GLY A 67 0.74 10.00 7.03
CA GLY A 67 -0.39 9.83 6.11
C GLY A 67 -0.02 9.64 4.65
N ALA A 68 1.27 9.62 4.30
CA ALA A 68 1.69 9.22 2.96
C ALA A 68 1.20 7.80 2.67
N ALA A 69 0.50 7.60 1.56
CA ALA A 69 -0.08 6.31 1.20
C ALA A 69 0.45 5.83 -0.15
N PHE A 70 0.50 4.52 -0.31
CA PHE A 70 0.92 3.84 -1.53
C PHE A 70 -0.27 2.98 -1.96
N ILE A 71 -0.82 3.26 -3.15
CA ILE A 71 -1.97 2.53 -3.66
C ILE A 71 -1.46 1.27 -4.34
N MET A 72 -1.78 0.12 -3.75
CA MET A 72 -1.42 -1.19 -4.29
C MET A 72 -2.65 -1.84 -4.95
N ALA A 73 -2.52 -3.12 -5.30
CA ALA A 73 -3.54 -3.92 -5.98
C ALA A 73 -3.94 -3.40 -7.37
N GLY A 74 -3.00 -2.81 -8.11
CA GLY A 74 -3.16 -2.47 -9.52
C GLY A 74 -4.46 -1.71 -9.83
N ASN A 75 -5.28 -2.24 -10.72
CA ASN A 75 -6.56 -1.65 -11.08
C ASN A 75 -7.72 -1.99 -10.11
N GLN A 76 -7.47 -2.76 -9.05
CA GLN A 76 -8.46 -3.21 -8.05
C GLN A 76 -9.68 -3.93 -8.66
N GLY A 77 -9.53 -4.54 -9.83
CA GLY A 77 -10.63 -5.20 -10.55
C GLY A 77 -11.50 -4.25 -11.38
N HIS A 78 -11.06 -3.01 -11.61
CA HIS A 78 -11.80 -2.01 -12.39
C HIS A 78 -11.13 -1.77 -13.75
N ARG A 79 -11.84 -2.10 -14.84
CA ARG A 79 -11.40 -1.84 -16.22
C ARG A 79 -12.15 -0.65 -16.80
N TYR A 80 -11.46 0.46 -17.06
CA TYR A 80 -12.05 1.67 -17.62
C TYR A 80 -12.32 1.57 -19.14
N ASP A 81 -11.68 0.61 -19.79
CA ASP A 81 -11.80 0.29 -21.21
C ASP A 81 -12.88 -0.78 -21.50
N TRP A 82 -13.52 -1.32 -20.47
CA TRP A 82 -14.69 -2.19 -20.59
C TRP A 82 -15.98 -1.36 -20.60
N VAL A 83 -17.11 -2.00 -20.95
CA VAL A 83 -18.43 -1.35 -20.98
C VAL A 83 -18.84 -0.80 -19.60
N SER A 84 -18.34 -1.41 -18.52
CA SER A 84 -18.56 -0.96 -17.14
C SER A 84 -17.27 -1.14 -16.34
N SER A 85 -17.00 -0.22 -15.43
CA SER A 85 -15.91 -0.32 -14.46
C SER A 85 -16.29 -1.05 -13.18
N PHE A 86 -17.55 -1.47 -13.02
CA PHE A 86 -18.00 -2.15 -11.79
C PHE A 86 -17.38 -3.56 -11.69
N PRO A 87 -16.82 -3.96 -10.53
CA PRO A 87 -16.02 -5.19 -10.39
C PRO A 87 -16.92 -6.40 -10.15
N PHE A 88 -17.75 -6.76 -11.13
CA PHE A 88 -18.77 -7.82 -11.00
C PHE A 88 -18.22 -9.16 -10.48
N PHE A 89 -16.98 -9.52 -10.89
CA PHE A 89 -16.31 -10.76 -10.48
C PHE A 89 -16.11 -10.90 -8.97
N TYR A 90 -15.99 -9.77 -8.27
CA TYR A 90 -15.72 -9.73 -6.83
C TYR A 90 -17.00 -9.58 -5.99
N MET A 91 -18.19 -9.56 -6.61
CA MET A 91 -19.47 -9.49 -5.90
C MET A 91 -19.98 -10.89 -5.56
N ASP A 92 -19.34 -11.51 -4.58
CA ASP A 92 -19.69 -12.84 -4.11
C ASP A 92 -21.16 -12.93 -3.69
N GLY A 93 -21.83 -14.01 -4.10
CA GLY A 93 -23.21 -14.32 -3.69
C GLY A 93 -24.31 -13.72 -4.58
N GLU A 94 -23.98 -12.99 -5.65
CA GLU A 94 -24.96 -12.48 -6.62
C GLU A 94 -25.05 -13.40 -7.87
N PRO A 95 -26.13 -14.19 -8.05
CA PRO A 95 -26.27 -15.10 -9.18
C PRO A 95 -26.24 -14.41 -10.55
N ALA A 96 -26.68 -13.15 -10.65
CA ALA A 96 -26.64 -12.39 -11.89
C ALA A 96 -25.21 -12.16 -12.40
N PHE A 97 -24.21 -12.21 -11.51
CA PHE A 97 -22.81 -11.95 -11.84
C PHE A 97 -21.96 -13.23 -11.96
N ALA A 98 -22.57 -14.42 -11.87
CA ALA A 98 -21.87 -15.71 -11.89
C ALA A 98 -21.04 -15.99 -13.17
N LYS A 99 -21.29 -15.26 -14.27
CA LYS A 99 -20.53 -15.35 -15.53
C LYS A 99 -19.60 -14.16 -15.77
N SER A 100 -19.42 -13.29 -14.78
CA SER A 100 -18.48 -12.19 -14.89
C SER A 100 -17.05 -12.73 -14.97
N VAL A 101 -16.18 -11.94 -15.59
CA VAL A 101 -14.77 -12.26 -15.80
C VAL A 101 -13.95 -11.41 -14.85
N ASP A 102 -12.89 -12.00 -14.29
CA ASP A 102 -11.94 -11.25 -13.46
C ASP A 102 -11.29 -10.14 -14.30
N ALA A 103 -11.48 -8.91 -13.84
CA ALA A 103 -10.99 -7.71 -14.48
C ALA A 103 -9.66 -7.24 -13.87
N PHE A 104 -9.12 -7.94 -12.87
CA PHE A 104 -7.91 -7.54 -12.17
C PHE A 104 -6.67 -7.59 -13.07
N GLU A 105 -5.91 -6.50 -13.03
CA GLU A 105 -4.60 -6.39 -13.66
C GLU A 105 -3.62 -5.73 -12.69
N LYS A 106 -2.42 -6.32 -12.60
CA LYS A 106 -1.28 -5.76 -11.87
C LYS A 106 -0.79 -4.48 -12.52
N ALA A 107 -0.28 -3.55 -11.70
CA ALA A 107 0.42 -2.36 -12.19
C ALA A 107 1.94 -2.55 -12.21
N GLY A 108 2.46 -3.59 -11.54
CA GLY A 108 3.88 -3.78 -11.26
C GLY A 108 4.28 -3.20 -9.90
N ASP A 109 5.50 -3.52 -9.47
CA ASP A 109 6.02 -3.09 -8.18
C ASP A 109 6.10 -1.56 -8.08
N THR A 110 5.73 -1.02 -6.92
CA THR A 110 5.99 0.38 -6.58
C THR A 110 7.39 0.49 -5.99
N VAL A 111 8.28 1.20 -6.67
CA VAL A 111 9.70 1.33 -6.27
C VAL A 111 10.02 2.76 -5.89
N ILE A 112 10.30 2.97 -4.60
CA ILE A 112 10.88 4.21 -4.07
C ILE A 112 12.38 4.01 -3.93
N GLY A 113 13.16 4.87 -4.59
CA GLY A 113 14.63 4.84 -4.51
C GLY A 113 15.18 5.13 -3.11
N SER A 114 16.51 5.21 -2.99
CA SER A 114 17.14 5.66 -1.74
C SER A 114 17.16 7.19 -1.66
N ASP A 115 17.22 7.73 -0.44
CA ASP A 115 17.27 9.18 -0.14
C ASP A 115 16.07 9.97 -0.69
N VAL A 116 14.89 9.33 -0.74
CA VAL A 116 13.65 10.00 -1.16
C VAL A 116 12.97 10.64 0.05
N TRP A 117 12.58 11.89 -0.09
CA TRP A 117 11.71 12.58 0.86
C TRP A 117 10.26 12.60 0.34
N ILE A 118 9.35 11.98 1.09
CA ILE A 118 7.91 11.96 0.79
C ILE A 118 7.18 12.85 1.81
N GLY A 119 6.50 13.87 1.28
CA GLY A 119 5.74 14.81 2.07
C GLY A 119 4.58 14.18 2.82
N ARG A 120 4.08 14.89 3.83
CA ARG A 120 2.87 14.50 4.56
C ARG A 120 1.67 14.47 3.59
N TRP A 121 0.82 13.45 3.71
CA TRP A 121 -0.40 13.25 2.88
C TRP A 121 -0.18 13.00 1.38
N SER A 122 1.04 12.73 0.93
CA SER A 122 1.29 12.29 -0.45
C SER A 122 0.58 10.96 -0.75
N LYS A 123 0.14 10.76 -1.99
CA LYS A 123 -0.50 9.53 -2.49
C LYS A 123 0.00 9.21 -3.87
#